data_AF-A0A8J4QGJ3-F1
#
_entry.id   AF-A0A8J4QGJ3-F1
#
_cell.length_a   1.000
_cell.length_b   1.000
_cell.length_c   1.000
_cell.angle_alpha   90.00
_cell.angle_beta   90.00
_cell.angle_gamma   90.00
#
_symmetry.space_group_name_H-M   'P 1'
#
loop_
_entity.id
_entity.type
_entity.pdbx_description
1 polymer ?
#
loop_
_entity_poly.entity_id
_entity_poly.type
_entity_poly.pdbx_seq_one_letter_code
_entity_poly.pdbx_strand_id
1 'polypeptide(L)'
;MANPELYMTARLSPLSFTYYAFCLGNGPYKINLHFAEIKFTNDNTYSSLGRRVFDIYIQGELVEKDFNIADEAGGVGIEVIKPYLQL
;
A
#
# COMPACT_ATOMS: atom_id res chain seq x y z
N MET A 1 -6.05 -5.26 15.39
CA MET A 1 -6.11 -5.74 13.99
C MET A 1 -7.36 -6.59 13.79
N ALA A 2 -8.32 -6.13 12.98
CA ALA A 2 -9.55 -6.88 12.69
C ALA A 2 -9.34 -8.10 11.77
N ASN A 3 -8.16 -8.23 11.14
CA ASN A 3 -7.74 -9.40 10.38
C ASN A 3 -6.20 -9.41 10.22
N PRO A 4 -5.44 -9.99 11.17
CA PRO A 4 -3.97 -10.00 11.10
C PRO A 4 -3.43 -10.82 9.93
N GLU A 5 -4.15 -11.85 9.46
CA GLU A 5 -3.69 -12.71 8.35
C GLU A 5 -3.54 -11.93 7.04
N LEU A 6 -4.40 -10.93 6.81
CA LEU A 6 -4.33 -10.07 5.62
C LEU A 6 -2.98 -9.35 5.49
N TYR A 7 -2.38 -8.98 6.63
CA TYR A 7 -1.13 -8.20 6.68
C TYR A 7 0.11 -9.08 6.84
N MET A 8 -0.02 -10.40 6.74
CA MET A 8 1.12 -11.32 6.74
C MET A 8 1.67 -11.60 5.33
N THR A 9 0.92 -11.21 4.28
CA THR A 9 1.31 -11.43 2.89
C THR A 9 1.12 -10.15 2.08
N ALA A 10 1.92 -9.98 1.03
CA ALA A 10 1.84 -8.83 0.14
C ALA A 10 2.18 -9.24 -1.30
N ARG A 11 1.58 -8.54 -2.26
CA ARG A 11 2.01 -8.57 -3.66
C ARG A 11 3.11 -7.53 -3.84
N LEU A 12 4.18 -7.90 -4.54
CA LEU A 12 5.36 -7.07 -4.72
C LEU A 12 5.73 -7.02 -6.19
N SER A 13 6.14 -5.84 -6.66
CA SER A 13 6.75 -5.62 -7.97
C SER A 13 7.95 -4.69 -7.81
N PRO A 14 9.08 -4.95 -8.49
CA PRO A 14 10.24 -4.06 -8.46
C PRO A 14 10.05 -2.80 -9.32
N LEU A 15 9.02 -2.76 -10.19
CA LEU A 15 8.77 -1.65 -11.12
C LEU A 15 7.44 -0.96 -10.82
N SER A 16 6.34 -1.59 -11.23
CA SER A 16 4.98 -1.08 -11.03
C SER A 16 4.01 -2.24 -10.88
N PHE A 17 2.88 -1.96 -10.24
CA PHE A 17 1.81 -2.94 -10.04
C PHE A 17 0.46 -2.26 -10.31
N THR A 18 -0.30 -2.76 -11.28
CA THR A 18 -1.59 -2.17 -11.68
C THR A 18 -2.71 -3.18 -11.50
N TYR A 19 -3.80 -2.77 -10.86
CA TYR A 19 -5.02 -3.56 -10.72
C TYR A 19 -6.08 -3.03 -11.66
N TYR A 20 -6.79 -3.94 -12.33
CA TYR A 20 -7.96 -3.62 -13.14
C TYR A 20 -9.20 -4.23 -12.50
N ALA A 21 -10.21 -3.39 -12.27
CA ALA A 21 -11.54 -3.82 -11.89
C ALA A 21 -12.45 -3.71 -13.12
N PHE A 22 -13.02 -4.83 -13.52
CA PHE A 22 -13.92 -4.89 -14.69
C PHE A 22 -15.38 -4.93 -14.22
N CYS A 23 -16.28 -4.49 -15.10
CA CYS A 23 -17.73 -4.55 -14.88
C CYS A 23 -18.23 -3.75 -13.66
N LEU A 24 -17.51 -2.69 -13.26
CA LEU A 24 -18.01 -1.73 -12.28
C LEU A 24 -19.07 -0.82 -12.94
N GLY A 25 -20.18 -0.60 -12.25
CA GLY A 25 -21.21 0.35 -12.68
C GLY A 25 -20.73 1.79 -12.61
N ASN A 26 -21.39 2.70 -13.30
CA ASN A 26 -21.05 4.12 -13.18
C ASN A 26 -21.50 4.63 -11.81
N GLY A 27 -20.59 5.32 -11.12
CA GLY A 27 -20.88 5.95 -9.84
C GLY A 27 -19.64 6.08 -8.96
N PRO A 28 -19.79 6.73 -7.80
CA PRO A 28 -18.68 6.94 -6.89
C PRO A 28 -18.30 5.64 -6.19
N TYR A 29 -17.00 5.42 -6.01
CA TYR A 29 -16.45 4.25 -5.34
C TYR A 29 -15.56 4.65 -4.18
N LYS A 30 -15.78 4.03 -3.03
CA LYS A 30 -14.84 4.07 -1.91
C LYS A 30 -13.76 3.01 -2.14
N ILE A 31 -12.52 3.45 -2.28
CA ILE A 31 -11.34 2.60 -2.44
C ILE A 31 -10.60 2.59 -1.11
N ASN A 32 -10.33 1.42 -0.56
CA ASN A 32 -9.46 1.28 0.62
C ASN A 32 -8.23 0.48 0.18
N LEU A 33 -7.06 1.11 0.20
CA LEU A 33 -5.81 0.44 -0.05
C LEU A 33 -5.19 0.02 1.29
N HIS A 34 -4.91 -1.27 1.42
CA HIS A 34 -4.34 -1.87 2.62
C HIS A 34 -2.83 -2.08 2.43
N PHE A 35 -2.03 -1.60 3.37
CA PHE A 35 -0.58 -1.75 3.34
C PHE A 35 -0.05 -2.19 4.70
N ALA A 36 1.06 -2.91 4.65
CA ALA A 36 1.97 -3.14 5.78
C ALA A 36 3.37 -3.39 5.19
N GLU A 37 4.40 -2.75 5.75
CA GLU A 37 5.78 -3.10 5.39
C GLU A 37 6.15 -4.37 6.15
N ILE A 38 6.37 -5.46 5.42
CA ILE A 38 6.60 -6.81 5.99
C ILE A 38 7.89 -7.44 5.46
N LYS A 39 8.63 -6.74 4.59
CA LYS A 39 9.88 -7.23 4.00
C LYS A 39 11.10 -6.55 4.60
N PHE A 40 11.05 -5.23 4.73
CA PHE A 40 12.12 -4.48 5.37
C PHE A 40 11.84 -4.40 6.86
N THR A 41 12.69 -5.05 7.66
CA THR A 41 12.56 -5.17 9.11
C THR A 41 13.38 -4.12 9.83
N ASN A 42 12.95 -3.69 11.03
CA ASN A 42 13.75 -2.77 11.86
C ASN A 42 14.84 -3.48 12.69
N ASP A 43 15.31 -4.65 12.23
CA ASP A 43 16.34 -5.41 12.93
C ASP A 43 17.76 -4.94 12.54
N ASN A 44 18.79 -5.51 13.15
CA ASN A 44 20.18 -5.16 12.83
C ASN A 44 20.71 -5.85 11.55
N THR A 45 19.83 -6.29 10.65
CA THR A 45 20.23 -6.94 9.39
C THR A 45 20.20 -5.97 8.22
N TYR A 46 20.73 -6.40 7.06
CA TYR A 46 20.68 -5.63 5.81
C TYR A 46 19.25 -5.21 5.41
N SER A 47 18.23 -5.96 5.83
CA SER A 47 16.83 -5.66 5.54
C SER A 47 16.35 -4.33 6.14
N SER A 48 17.01 -3.81 7.18
CA SER A 48 16.66 -2.53 7.82
C SER A 48 17.10 -1.29 7.06
N LEU A 49 18.06 -1.45 6.15
CA LEU A 49 18.50 -0.36 5.28
C LEU A 49 17.58 -0.16 4.08
N GLY A 50 16.75 -1.16 3.78
CA GLY A 50 15.81 -1.11 2.67
C GLY A 50 14.68 -0.13 2.94
N ARG A 51 14.38 0.70 1.93
CA ARG A 51 13.19 1.56 1.93
C ARG A 51 12.43 1.34 0.64
N ARG A 52 11.11 1.40 0.73
CA ARG A 52 10.21 1.33 -0.43
C ARG A 52 9.46 2.64 -0.50
N VAL A 53 9.66 3.33 -1.62
CA VAL A 53 8.99 4.59 -1.92
C VAL A 53 8.36 4.43 -3.30
N PHE A 54 7.08 4.75 -3.43
CA PHE A 54 6.34 4.63 -4.68
C PHE A 54 5.19 5.63 -4.73
N ASP A 55 4.75 5.95 -5.94
CA ASP A 55 3.57 6.76 -6.16
C ASP A 55 2.31 5.88 -6.24
N ILE A 56 1.18 6.40 -5.79
CA ILE A 56 -0.13 5.75 -5.92
C ILE A 56 -0.95 6.52 -6.94
N TYR A 57 -1.44 5.80 -7.95
CA TYR A 57 -2.35 6.33 -8.95
C TYR A 57 -3.70 5.61 -8.89
N ILE A 58 -4.80 6.36 -8.97
CA ILE A 58 -6.15 5.84 -9.10
C ILE A 58 -6.76 6.45 -10.37
N GLN A 59 -7.18 5.60 -11.31
CA GLN A 59 -7.72 6.02 -12.62
C GLN A 59 -6.81 6.99 -13.40
N GLY A 60 -5.50 6.88 -13.23
CA GLY A 60 -4.51 7.74 -13.88
C GLY A 60 -4.19 9.04 -13.13
N GLU A 61 -4.92 9.35 -12.06
CA GLU A 61 -4.63 10.50 -11.21
C GLU A 61 -3.67 10.11 -10.08
N LEU A 62 -2.64 10.94 -9.86
CA LEU A 62 -1.71 10.78 -8.74
C LEU A 62 -2.41 11.17 -7.44
N VAL A 63 -2.61 10.20 -6.54
CA VAL A 63 -3.29 10.43 -5.25
C VAL A 63 -2.32 10.47 -4.07
N GLU A 64 -1.17 9.81 -4.17
CA GLU A 64 -0.08 9.92 -3.19
C GLU A 64 1.24 9.89 -3.93
N LYS A 65 2.14 10.81 -3.58
CA LYS A 65 3.47 10.90 -4.16
C LYS A 65 4.51 10.50 -3.13
N ASP A 66 5.55 9.78 -3.57
CA ASP A 66 6.67 9.38 -2.71
C ASP A 66 6.20 8.63 -1.44
N PHE A 67 5.17 7.79 -1.58
CA PHE A 67 4.55 7.08 -0.46
C PHE A 67 5.48 6.01 0.11
N ASN A 68 5.72 6.07 1.42
CA ASN A 68 6.44 5.06 2.17
C ASN A 68 5.52 4.47 3.24
N ILE A 69 5.29 3.15 3.14
CA ILE A 69 4.37 2.43 4.03
C ILE A 69 4.81 2.53 5.50
N ALA A 70 6.11 2.36 5.79
CA ALA A 70 6.60 2.34 7.16
C ALA A 70 6.53 3.72 7.80
N ASP A 71 6.79 4.79 7.04
CA ASP A 71 6.70 6.15 7.55
C ASP A 71 5.24 6.52 7.84
N GLU A 72 4.31 6.18 6.93
CA GLU A 72 2.88 6.43 7.12
C GLU A 72 2.28 5.61 8.27
N ALA A 73 2.68 4.34 8.42
CA ALA A 73 2.20 3.46 9.48
C ALA A 73 2.87 3.73 10.84
N GLY A 74 3.94 4.55 10.88
CA GLY A 74 4.73 4.78 12.08
C GLY A 74 5.64 3.60 12.47
N GLY A 75 5.90 2.68 11.53
CA GLY A 75 6.78 1.53 11.73
C GLY A 75 6.52 0.36 10.78
N VAL A 76 7.41 -0.62 10.85
CA VAL A 76 7.30 -1.89 10.10
C VAL A 76 6.31 -2.82 10.78
N GLY A 77 5.57 -3.61 10.00
CA GLY A 77 4.61 -4.60 10.50
C GLY A 77 3.33 -4.00 11.09
N ILE A 78 3.17 -2.68 10.97
CA ILE A 78 1.96 -1.96 11.39
C ILE A 78 1.08 -1.79 10.15
N GLU A 79 -0.22 -2.09 10.28
CA GLU A 79 -1.14 -1.84 9.19
C GLU A 79 -1.42 -0.36 8.98
N VAL A 80 -1.58 0.03 7.72
CA VAL A 80 -2.17 1.32 7.34
C VAL A 80 -3.20 1.13 6.24
N ILE A 81 -4.32 1.83 6.39
CA ILE A 81 -5.42 1.84 5.42
C ILE A 81 -5.52 3.25 4.86
N LYS A 82 -5.37 3.38 3.54
CA LYS A 82 -5.53 4.65 2.83
C LYS A 82 -6.89 4.67 2.11
N PRO A 83 -7.87 5.44 2.62
CA PRO A 83 -9.18 5.58 1.99
C PRO A 83 -9.14 6.67 0.92
N TYR A 84 -9.72 6.38 -0.24
CA TYR A 84 -9.95 7.33 -1.32
C TYR A 84 -11.42 7.26 -1.77
N LEU A 85 -11.92 8.39 -2.23
CA LEU A 85 -13.21 8.47 -2.90
C LEU A 85 -12.96 8.79 -4.36
N GLN A 86 -13.30 7.86 -5.23
CA GLN A 86 -13.38 8.10 -6.66
C GLN A 86 -14.81 8.60 -6.96
N LEU A 87 -14.91 9.72 -7.66
CA LEU A 87 -16.18 10.31 -8.10
C LEU A 87 -16.54 9.88 -9.52
#